data_AF-A0AB37QP44-F1
#
_entry.id   AF-A0AB37QP44-F1
#
_cell.length_a   1.000
_cell.length_b   1.000
_cell.length_c   1.000
_cell.angle_alpha   90.00
_cell.angle_beta   90.00
_cell.angle_gamma   90.00
#
_symmetry.space_group_name_H-M   'P 1'
#
loop_
_entity.id
_entity.type
_entity.pdbx_description
1 polymer ?
#
loop_
_entity_poly.entity_id
_entity_poly.type
_entity_poly.pdbx_seq_one_letter_code
_entity_poly.pdbx_strand_id
1 'polypeptide(L)'
;TVKIDKTSGDQPAAPTGQVTPTAISATDALPHPAPAVAVRMYRDTLFTSRTLILPDDRTLAVAKGIATAQADDTVALEYLRAHPDLEPLE
;
A
#
# COMPACT_ATOMS: atom_id res chain seq x y z
N THR A 1 51.20 -48.21 10.11
CA THR A 1 50.62 -47.55 11.31
C THR A 1 50.47 -46.07 11.02
N VAL A 2 49.29 -45.65 10.57
CA VAL A 2 48.99 -44.23 10.34
C VAL A 2 47.79 -43.90 11.22
N LYS A 3 48.06 -43.13 12.28
CA LYS A 3 47.10 -42.67 13.27
C LYS A 3 46.55 -41.34 12.76
N ILE A 4 45.31 -41.32 12.28
CA ILE A 4 44.62 -40.07 11.92
C ILE A 4 43.78 -39.61 13.10
N ASP A 5 44.00 -38.34 13.41
CA ASP A 5 43.57 -37.61 14.59
C ASP A 5 42.11 -37.15 14.49
N LYS A 6 41.48 -37.05 15.66
CA LYS A 6 40.10 -36.66 15.90
C LYS A 6 39.97 -35.14 15.79
N THR A 7 39.27 -34.65 14.77
CA THR A 7 38.75 -33.27 14.77
C THR A 7 37.22 -33.31 14.74
N SER A 8 36.64 -32.93 15.87
CA SER A 8 35.22 -32.72 16.09
C SER A 8 34.66 -31.72 15.10
N GLY A 9 33.58 -32.10 14.42
CA GLY A 9 32.74 -31.18 13.66
C GLY A 9 31.99 -30.26 14.62
N ASP A 10 32.33 -28.98 14.57
CA ASP A 10 31.41 -27.92 14.94
C ASP A 10 31.08 -27.19 13.63
N GLN A 11 29.88 -27.42 13.11
CA GLN A 11 29.22 -26.39 12.31
C GLN A 11 27.78 -26.24 12.81
N PRO A 12 27.44 -25.08 13.39
CA PRO A 12 26.15 -24.83 14.03
C PRO A 12 24.94 -24.92 13.09
N ALA A 13 23.82 -25.12 13.76
CA ALA A 13 22.45 -25.28 13.28
C ALA A 13 22.02 -24.32 12.16
N ALA A 14 21.04 -24.81 11.40
CA ALA A 14 20.21 -24.12 10.44
C ALA A 14 19.93 -22.65 10.81
N PRO A 15 19.79 -21.76 9.80
CA PRO A 15 19.18 -20.46 10.03
C PRO A 15 17.70 -20.68 10.34
N THR A 16 17.40 -21.02 11.59
CA THR A 16 16.11 -20.76 12.19
C THR A 16 16.04 -19.25 12.41
N GLY A 17 15.90 -18.51 11.31
CA GLY A 17 15.32 -17.19 11.33
C GLY A 17 13.85 -17.34 11.71
N GLN A 18 13.58 -17.72 12.96
CA GLN A 18 12.36 -17.33 13.63
C GLN A 18 12.40 -15.80 13.72
N VAL A 19 11.99 -15.13 12.65
CA VAL A 19 11.25 -13.90 12.83
C VAL A 19 9.86 -14.36 13.28
N THR A 20 9.67 -14.25 14.59
CA THR A 20 8.38 -13.97 15.22
C THR A 20 7.40 -13.34 14.21
N PRO A 21 6.14 -13.78 14.12
CA PRO A 21 5.09 -12.86 13.70
C PRO A 21 5.09 -11.76 14.76
N THR A 22 5.89 -10.72 14.52
CA THR A 22 5.94 -9.55 15.38
C THR A 22 4.52 -9.07 15.44
N ALA A 23 3.98 -9.18 16.65
CA ALA A 23 2.70 -8.67 17.04
C ALA A 23 2.47 -7.35 16.32
N ILE A 24 1.30 -7.24 15.69
CA ILE A 24 0.58 -6.00 15.50
C ILE A 24 0.91 -5.03 16.63
N SER A 25 1.92 -4.18 16.43
CA SER A 25 1.99 -2.90 17.11
C SER A 25 0.87 -2.10 16.48
N ALA A 26 -0.36 -2.35 16.96
CA ALA A 26 -1.35 -1.31 17.06
C ALA A 26 -0.72 -0.24 17.97
N THR A 27 0.11 0.61 17.37
CA THR A 27 0.40 1.91 17.93
C THR A 27 -0.95 2.56 18.03
N ASP A 28 -1.44 2.63 19.27
CA ASP A 28 -2.36 3.62 19.77
C ASP A 28 -1.84 5.00 19.37
N ALA A 29 -2.07 5.36 18.11
CA ALA A 29 -2.00 6.72 17.66
C ALA A 29 -3.37 7.28 18.01
N LEU A 30 -3.43 7.97 19.16
CA LEU A 30 -4.44 8.98 19.44
C LEU A 30 -4.81 9.65 18.10
N PRO A 31 -6.08 9.68 17.68
CA PRO A 31 -6.45 10.38 16.48
C PRO A 31 -6.18 11.86 16.75
N HIS A 32 -5.00 12.34 16.37
CA HIS A 32 -4.84 13.74 16.07
C HIS A 32 -5.90 14.01 15.01
N PRO A 33 -6.82 14.96 15.22
CA PRO A 33 -7.65 15.43 14.13
C PRO A 33 -6.68 16.10 13.16
N ALA A 34 -6.14 15.30 12.24
CA ALA A 34 -5.54 15.83 11.03
C ALA A 34 -6.59 16.79 10.46
N PRO A 35 -6.17 17.98 9.97
CA PRO A 35 -7.10 18.88 9.32
C PRO A 35 -7.90 18.04 8.33
N ALA A 36 -9.24 18.15 8.38
CA ALA A 36 -10.12 17.43 7.48
C ALA A 36 -9.77 17.87 6.06
N VAL A 37 -8.86 17.13 5.42
CA VAL A 37 -8.48 17.37 4.04
C VAL A 37 -9.74 17.08 3.24
N ALA A 38 -10.24 18.11 2.57
CA ALA A 38 -11.42 17.97 1.74
C ALA A 38 -11.08 16.96 0.65
N VAL A 39 -11.87 15.90 0.54
CA VAL A 39 -11.71 14.87 -0.50
C VAL A 39 -12.87 14.95 -1.47
N ARG A 40 -12.62 14.54 -2.72
CA ARG A 40 -13.63 14.36 -3.75
C ARG A 40 -13.67 12.92 -4.18
N MET A 41 -14.89 12.42 -4.32
CA MET A 41 -15.14 11.03 -4.69
C MET A 41 -15.66 11.01 -6.12
N TYR A 42 -15.20 10.02 -6.89
CA TYR A 42 -15.69 9.74 -8.23
C TYR A 42 -16.07 8.26 -8.30
N ARG A 43 -17.19 7.98 -8.96
CA ARG A 43 -17.65 6.64 -9.26
C ARG A 43 -17.10 6.20 -10.60
N ASP A 44 -16.49 5.03 -10.60
CA ASP A 44 -16.09 4.32 -11.80
C ASP A 44 -17.26 3.47 -12.31
N THR A 45 -17.66 3.74 -13.55
CA THR A 45 -18.81 3.08 -14.20
C THR A 45 -18.41 1.80 -14.92
N LEU A 46 -17.12 1.58 -15.20
CA LEU A 46 -16.62 0.43 -15.95
C LEU A 46 -16.07 -0.67 -15.04
N PHE A 47 -15.41 -0.29 -13.94
CA PHE A 47 -14.70 -1.20 -13.07
C PHE A 47 -15.04 -0.97 -11.60
N THR A 48 -15.25 -2.06 -10.86
CA THR A 48 -15.38 -1.99 -9.40
C THR A 48 -14.02 -1.90 -8.69
N SER A 49 -12.93 -2.23 -9.37
CA SER A 49 -11.57 -2.10 -8.84
C SER A 49 -10.56 -1.91 -9.98
N ARG A 50 -9.72 -0.88 -9.90
CA ARG A 50 -8.55 -0.69 -10.78
C ARG A 50 -7.56 0.30 -10.19
N THR A 51 -6.37 0.39 -10.78
CA THR A 51 -5.39 1.43 -10.48
C THR A 51 -5.29 2.37 -11.66
N LEU A 52 -5.57 3.65 -11.43
CA LEU A 52 -5.39 4.71 -12.41
C LEU A 52 -3.95 5.20 -12.32
N ILE A 53 -3.30 5.37 -13.47
CA ILE A 53 -1.97 5.98 -13.56
C ILE A 53 -2.17 7.42 -14.00
N LEU A 54 -1.84 8.36 -13.11
CA LEU A 54 -1.93 9.79 -13.35
C LEU A 54 -0.78 10.25 -14.26
N PRO A 55 -0.90 11.41 -14.93
CA PRO A 55 0.12 11.89 -15.87
C PRO A 55 1.47 12.24 -15.21
N ASP A 56 1.49 12.37 -13.89
CA ASP A 56 2.69 12.57 -13.07
C ASP A 56 3.23 11.26 -12.47
N ASP A 57 2.92 10.11 -13.11
CA ASP A 57 3.33 8.74 -12.75
C ASP A 57 2.83 8.26 -11.37
N ARG A 58 2.04 9.08 -10.67
CA ARG A 58 1.37 8.67 -9.43
C ARG A 58 0.23 7.71 -9.74
N THR A 59 -0.12 6.91 -8.74
CA THR A 59 -1.23 5.97 -8.87
C THR A 59 -2.39 6.37 -7.98
N LEU A 60 -3.61 6.21 -8.50
CA LEU A 60 -4.85 6.44 -7.77
C LEU A 60 -5.68 5.15 -7.76
N ALA A 61 -5.93 4.62 -6.58
CA ALA A 61 -6.69 3.39 -6.42
C ALA A 61 -8.19 3.65 -6.56
N VAL A 62 -8.86 2.84 -7.37
CA VAL A 62 -10.31 2.70 -7.41
C VAL A 62 -10.65 1.43 -6.62
N ALA A 63 -11.42 1.59 -5.55
CA ALA A 63 -11.89 0.48 -4.74
C ALA A 63 -13.41 0.56 -4.57
N LYS A 64 -14.09 -0.58 -4.75
CA LYS A 64 -15.57 -0.66 -4.73
C LYS A 64 -16.23 0.30 -5.74
N GLY A 65 -15.56 0.56 -6.85
CA GLY A 65 -15.99 1.48 -7.90
C GLY A 65 -15.85 2.94 -7.51
N ILE A 66 -15.06 3.27 -6.49
CA ILE A 66 -14.86 4.63 -6.03
C ILE A 66 -13.38 5.00 -6.07
N ALA A 67 -13.07 6.12 -6.73
CA ALA A 67 -11.79 6.81 -6.67
C ALA A 67 -11.92 8.00 -5.71
N THR A 68 -10.95 8.19 -4.82
CA THR A 68 -10.93 9.31 -3.87
C THR A 68 -9.69 10.16 -4.10
N ALA A 69 -9.87 11.41 -4.52
CA ALA A 69 -8.79 12.38 -4.69
C ALA A 69 -8.87 13.47 -3.62
N GLN A 70 -7.74 14.06 -3.27
CA GLN A 70 -7.72 15.26 -2.43
C GLN A 70 -8.27 16.45 -3.23
N ALA A 71 -9.00 17.36 -2.58
CA ALA A 71 -9.63 18.51 -3.25
C ALA A 71 -8.61 19.54 -3.76
N ASP A 72 -7.40 19.54 -3.19
CA ASP A 72 -6.24 20.34 -3.61
C ASP A 72 -5.36 19.62 -4.65
N ASP A 73 -5.56 18.31 -4.89
CA ASP A 73 -4.84 17.57 -5.92
C ASP A 73 -5.42 17.85 -7.31
N THR A 74 -4.98 18.97 -7.88
CA THR A 74 -5.48 19.45 -9.18
C THR A 74 -5.22 18.44 -10.29
N VAL A 75 -4.06 17.76 -10.28
CA VAL A 75 -3.71 16.75 -11.29
C VAL A 75 -4.68 15.57 -11.24
N ALA A 76 -4.96 15.02 -10.05
CA ALA A 76 -5.93 13.95 -9.91
C ALA A 76 -7.34 14.40 -10.32
N LEU A 77 -7.77 15.60 -9.91
CA LEU A 77 -9.11 16.10 -10.23
C LEU A 77 -9.30 16.38 -11.73
N GLU A 78 -8.28 16.90 -12.42
CA GLU A 78 -8.32 17.11 -13.86
C GLU A 78 -8.36 15.78 -14.62
N TYR A 79 -7.52 14.82 -14.21
CA TYR A 79 -7.56 13.46 -14.75
C TYR A 79 -8.97 12.87 -14.62
N LEU A 80 -9.52 12.82 -13.40
CA LEU A 80 -10.84 12.24 -13.15
C LEU A 80 -11.96 12.92 -13.97
N ARG A 81 -11.92 14.25 -14.11
CA ARG A 81 -12.91 15.01 -14.90
C ARG A 81 -12.77 14.83 -16.41
N ALA A 82 -11.59 14.49 -16.91
CA ALA A 82 -11.35 14.26 -18.32
C ALA A 82 -11.88 12.89 -18.80
N HIS A 83 -12.18 11.98 -17.87
CA HIS A 83 -12.64 10.62 -18.17
C HIS A 83 -14.17 10.50 -18.08
N PRO A 84 -14.87 10.20 -19.20
CA PRO A 84 -16.34 10.10 -19.20
C PRO A 84 -16.86 8.90 -18.41
N ASP A 85 -16.02 7.90 -18.14
CA ASP A 85 -16.36 6.74 -17.32
C ASP A 85 -16.31 7.00 -15.81
N LEU A 86 -15.80 8.16 -15.39
CA LEU A 86 -15.66 8.56 -13.99
C LEU A 86 -16.63 9.69 -13.66
N GLU A 87 -17.67 9.37 -12.89
CA GLU A 87 -18.72 10.32 -12.52
C GLU A 87 -18.44 10.92 -11.13
N PRO A 88 -18.49 12.25 -10.94
CA PRO A 88 -18.33 12.85 -9.62
C PRO A 88 -19.46 12.43 -8.68
N LEU A 89 -19.11 12.09 -7.44
CA LEU A 89 -20.05 11.83 -6.34
C LEU A 89 -20.04 13.06 -5.42
N GLU A 90 -21.15 13.82 -5.41
CA GLU A 90 -21.39 14.92 -4.48
C GLU A 90 -21.65 14.43 -3.05
#